data_AF-A0A9E7MBB3-F1
#
_entry.id   AF-A0A9E7MBB3-F1
#
_cell.length_a   1.000
_cell.length_b   1.000
_cell.length_c   1.000
_cell.angle_alpha   90.00
_cell.angle_beta   90.00
_cell.angle_gamma   90.00
#
_symmetry.space_group_name_H-M   'P 1'
#
loop_
_entity.id
_entity.type
_entity.pdbx_description
1 polymer ?
#
loop_
_entity_poly.entity_id
_entity_poly.type
_entity_poly.pdbx_seq_one_letter_code
_entity_poly.pdbx_strand_id
1 'polypeptide(L)'
;MINLKKLFRRKKGQGALEYLFMIAAALIIIFVVVRYISSSGQQATSQSDIAALQSQAELGKSSLQAKDWWGDNYVVVVDSTNDELEIYTSAGGTLVATVDISGSEYLTDIENMNTATGNYIDLDDDDAADTLDNLYDDCMGGNADACKVLAALGGT
;
A
#
# COMPACT_ATOMS: atom_id res chain seq x y z
N MET A 1 -24.87 -74.28 -37.27
CA MET A 1 -24.59 -72.85 -37.55
C MET A 1 -24.77 -72.07 -36.26
N ILE A 2 -23.69 -71.57 -35.67
CA ILE A 2 -23.72 -70.75 -34.45
C ILE A 2 -23.67 -69.27 -34.87
N ASN A 3 -24.67 -68.50 -34.41
CA ASN A 3 -24.92 -67.13 -34.83
C ASN A 3 -24.15 -66.17 -33.89
N LEU A 4 -22.99 -65.68 -34.33
CA LEU A 4 -22.07 -64.83 -33.55
C LEU A 4 -22.57 -63.38 -33.30
N LYS A 5 -23.76 -63.00 -33.75
CA LYS A 5 -24.23 -61.60 -33.74
C LYS A 5 -24.61 -61.02 -32.36
N LYS A 6 -24.41 -61.74 -31.25
CA LYS A 6 -24.89 -61.33 -29.92
C LYS A 6 -23.82 -61.00 -28.88
N LEU A 7 -22.58 -60.71 -29.30
CA LEU A 7 -21.44 -60.52 -28.39
C LEU A 7 -21.02 -59.07 -28.10
N PHE A 8 -21.73 -58.05 -28.61
CA PHE A 8 -21.41 -56.65 -28.29
C PHE A 8 -22.59 -55.84 -27.77
N ARG A 9 -23.16 -56.24 -26.62
CA ARG A 9 -23.88 -55.29 -25.77
C ARG A 9 -22.87 -54.54 -24.92
N ARG A 10 -22.28 -53.48 -25.49
CA ARG A 10 -21.53 -52.46 -24.74
C ARG A 10 -22.49 -51.75 -23.78
N LYS A 11 -22.45 -52.13 -22.51
CA LYS A 11 -22.87 -51.31 -21.36
C LYS A 11 -21.81 -51.46 -20.27
N LYS A 12 -20.66 -50.83 -20.46
CA LYS A 12 -19.63 -50.68 -19.41
C LYS A 12 -19.00 -49.31 -19.60
N GLY A 13 -19.36 -48.37 -18.72
CA GLY A 13 -18.82 -47.01 -18.72
C GLY A 13 -19.70 -45.95 -18.05
N GLN A 14 -20.99 -46.23 -17.83
CA GLN A 14 -21.93 -45.20 -17.36
C GLN A 14 -21.67 -44.74 -15.91
N GLY A 15 -21.16 -45.61 -15.03
CA GLY A 15 -20.88 -45.22 -13.64
C GLY A 15 -19.61 -44.38 -13.45
N ALA A 16 -18.58 -44.56 -14.29
CA ALA A 16 -17.33 -43.80 -14.17
C ALA A 16 -17.50 -42.31 -14.53
N LEU A 17 -18.47 -42.00 -15.40
CA LEU A 17 -18.77 -40.64 -15.82
C LEU A 17 -19.43 -39.84 -14.70
N GLU A 18 -20.28 -40.48 -13.88
CA GLU A 18 -20.90 -39.86 -12.71
C GLU A 18 -19.86 -39.50 -11.63
N TYR A 19 -18.88 -40.39 -11.39
CA TYR A 19 -17.78 -40.11 -10.46
C TYR A 19 -16.89 -38.96 -10.95
N LEU A 20 -16.62 -38.86 -12.26
CA LEU A 20 -15.87 -37.73 -12.82
C LEU A 20 -16.59 -36.39 -12.62
N PHE A 21 -17.91 -36.36 -12.80
CA PHE A 21 -18.70 -35.14 -12.56
C PHE A 21 -18.73 -34.74 -11.08
N MET A 22 -18.83 -35.71 -10.17
CA MET A 22 -18.81 -35.43 -8.73
C MET A 22 -17.47 -34.85 -8.29
N ILE A 23 -16.36 -35.42 -8.78
CA ILE A 23 -15.01 -34.91 -8.50
C ILE A 23 -14.83 -33.52 -9.12
N ALA A 24 -15.26 -33.31 -10.36
CA ALA A 24 -15.17 -32.00 -11.00
C ALA A 24 -15.94 -30.91 -10.25
N ALA A 25 -17.15 -31.22 -9.79
CA ALA A 25 -17.94 -30.28 -8.99
C ALA A 25 -17.25 -29.93 -7.67
N ALA A 26 -16.70 -30.92 -6.97
CA ALA A 26 -15.94 -30.69 -5.74
C ALA A 26 -14.70 -29.80 -5.98
N LEU A 27 -13.96 -30.04 -7.06
CA LEU A 27 -12.79 -29.24 -7.42
C LEU A 27 -13.14 -27.80 -7.77
N ILE A 28 -14.26 -27.57 -8.48
CA ILE A 28 -14.74 -26.22 -8.80
C ILE A 28 -15.09 -25.46 -7.53
N ILE A 29 -15.80 -26.09 -6.58
CA ILE A 29 -16.15 -25.46 -5.31
C ILE A 29 -14.90 -25.07 -4.53
N ILE A 30 -13.92 -25.98 -4.41
CA ILE A 30 -12.64 -25.69 -3.74
C ILE A 30 -11.93 -24.52 -4.42
N PHE A 31 -11.87 -24.49 -5.75
CA PHE A 31 -11.23 -23.41 -6.49
C PHE A 31 -11.89 -22.04 -6.24
N VAL A 32 -13.23 -21.98 -6.25
CA VAL A 32 -13.97 -20.75 -5.97
C VAL A 32 -13.71 -20.26 -4.55
N VAL A 33 -13.73 -21.17 -3.56
CA VAL A 33 -13.46 -20.82 -2.16
C VAL A 33 -12.04 -20.31 -1.97
N VAL A 34 -11.04 -21.00 -2.53
CA VAL A 34 -9.63 -20.54 -2.46
C VAL A 34 -9.47 -19.18 -3.14
N ARG A 35 -10.05 -18.98 -4.33
CA ARG A 35 -10.02 -17.68 -5.02
C ARG A 35 -10.67 -16.57 -4.20
N TYR A 36 -11.79 -16.85 -3.55
CA TYR A 36 -12.51 -15.89 -2.72
C TYR A 36 -11.70 -15.51 -1.47
N ILE A 37 -11.12 -16.50 -0.78
CA ILE A 37 -10.27 -16.28 0.40
C ILE A 37 -9.00 -15.50 0.01
N SER A 38 -8.34 -15.89 -1.08
CA SER A 38 -7.15 -15.17 -1.56
C SER A 38 -7.46 -13.73 -1.95
N SER A 39 -8.58 -13.48 -2.63
CA SER A 39 -9.01 -12.12 -2.99
C SER A 39 -9.40 -11.28 -1.78
N SER A 40 -10.10 -11.86 -0.81
CA SER A 40 -10.51 -11.15 0.42
C SER A 40 -9.31 -10.89 1.34
N GLY A 41 -8.33 -11.79 1.36
CA GLY A 41 -7.08 -11.64 2.10
C GLY A 41 -6.22 -10.49 1.58
N GLN A 42 -6.07 -10.36 0.26
CA GLN A 42 -5.31 -9.25 -0.34
C GLN A 42 -5.92 -7.89 0.01
N GLN A 43 -7.25 -7.77 0.01
CA GLN A 43 -7.94 -6.53 0.32
C GLN A 43 -7.84 -6.16 1.82
N ALA A 44 -7.86 -7.17 2.70
CA ALA A 44 -7.68 -6.98 4.14
C ALA A 44 -6.23 -6.59 4.51
N THR A 45 -5.23 -7.14 3.83
CA THR A 45 -3.82 -6.77 4.04
C THR A 45 -3.57 -5.32 3.66
N SER A 46 -3.98 -4.89 2.45
CA SER A 46 -3.76 -3.50 2.01
C SER A 46 -4.47 -2.46 2.89
N GLN A 47 -5.64 -2.78 3.44
CA GLN A 47 -6.35 -1.88 4.35
C GLN A 47 -5.74 -1.86 5.76
N SER A 48 -5.21 -3.00 6.23
CA SER A 48 -4.47 -3.08 7.50
C SER A 48 -3.18 -2.27 7.45
N ASP A 49 -2.47 -2.30 6.32
CA ASP A 49 -1.19 -1.61 6.14
C ASP A 49 -1.38 -0.08 6.16
N ILE A 50 -2.44 0.43 5.51
CA ILE A 50 -2.77 1.87 5.54
C ILE A 50 -3.17 2.33 6.95
N ALA A 51 -3.97 1.55 7.68
CA ALA A 51 -4.36 1.91 9.04
C ALA A 51 -3.15 1.96 10.00
N ALA A 52 -2.19 1.04 9.83
CA ALA A 52 -0.94 1.06 10.57
C ALA A 52 -0.12 2.31 10.24
N LEU A 53 0.01 2.65 8.95
CA LEU A 53 0.69 3.85 8.48
C LEU A 53 0.04 5.14 9.01
N GLN A 54 -1.29 5.23 9.01
CA GLN A 54 -2.02 6.35 9.59
C GLN A 54 -1.76 6.50 11.09
N SER A 55 -1.71 5.39 11.83
CA SER A 55 -1.35 5.43 13.26
C SER A 55 0.08 5.93 13.49
N GLN A 56 1.03 5.61 12.59
CA GLN A 56 2.39 6.13 12.69
C GLN A 56 2.45 7.61 12.30
N ALA A 57 1.70 8.02 11.28
CA ALA A 57 1.58 9.43 10.88
C ALA A 57 1.01 10.31 12.01
N GLU A 58 0.08 9.81 12.82
CA GLU A 58 -0.42 10.53 14.01
C GLU A 58 0.67 10.75 15.07
N LEU A 59 1.58 9.80 15.24
CA LEU A 59 2.74 9.96 16.11
C LEU A 59 3.69 11.01 15.52
N GLY A 60 3.89 10.98 14.20
CA GLY A 60 4.58 12.01 13.43
C GLY A 60 4.05 13.41 13.70
N LYS A 61 2.75 13.60 13.48
CA LYS A 61 2.03 14.84 13.78
C LYS A 61 2.22 15.27 15.23
N SER A 62 2.02 14.36 16.19
CA SER A 62 2.15 14.68 17.61
C SER A 62 3.57 15.13 17.97
N SER A 63 4.60 14.51 17.39
CA SER A 63 6.01 14.87 17.57
C SER A 63 6.32 16.26 17.01
N LEU A 64 5.80 16.57 15.82
CA LEU A 64 5.96 17.88 15.18
C LEU A 64 5.20 18.98 15.94
N GLN A 65 3.97 18.71 16.39
CA GLN A 65 3.19 19.63 17.22
C GLN A 65 3.87 19.92 18.55
N ALA A 66 4.48 18.91 19.19
CA ALA A 66 5.22 19.10 20.43
C ALA A 66 6.46 20.01 20.27
N LYS A 67 6.98 20.14 19.05
CA LYS A 67 8.12 21.00 18.71
C LYS A 67 7.69 22.34 18.10
N ASP A 68 6.39 22.62 18.02
CA ASP A 68 5.80 23.76 17.32
C ASP A 68 6.19 23.83 15.83
N TRP A 69 6.38 22.68 15.17
CA TRP A 69 6.73 22.56 13.74
C TRP A 69 5.55 22.02 12.90
N TRP A 70 4.31 22.33 13.31
CA TRP A 70 3.09 21.80 12.68
C TRP A 70 2.23 22.90 12.05
N GLY A 71 1.52 22.53 10.98
CA GLY A 71 0.47 23.32 10.34
C GLY A 71 0.88 23.87 8.97
N ASP A 72 0.05 24.76 8.43
CA ASP A 72 0.19 25.29 7.06
C ASP A 72 1.43 26.15 6.80
N ASN A 73 2.13 26.51 7.88
CA ASN A 73 3.32 27.33 7.80
C ASN A 73 4.59 26.52 7.53
N TYR A 74 4.48 25.21 7.38
CA TYR A 74 5.61 24.30 7.27
C TYR A 74 5.47 23.36 6.08
N VAL A 75 6.58 23.14 5.41
CA VAL A 75 6.71 22.23 4.26
C VAL A 75 7.90 21.31 4.51
N VAL A 76 7.87 20.10 3.96
CA VAL A 76 8.91 19.09 4.12
C VAL A 76 9.71 18.99 2.84
N VAL A 77 10.97 18.60 2.84
CA VAL A 77 11.75 18.38 1.62
C VAL A 77 12.57 17.14 1.84
N VAL A 78 12.68 16.32 0.80
CA VAL A 78 13.51 15.13 0.84
C VAL A 78 14.90 15.50 0.32
N ASP A 79 15.91 15.48 1.20
CA ASP A 79 17.31 15.46 0.78
C ASP A 79 17.78 14.01 0.68
N SER A 80 17.62 13.44 -0.53
CA SER A 80 18.07 12.08 -0.85
C SER A 80 19.59 11.94 -0.93
N THR A 81 20.36 13.01 -0.77
CA THR A 81 21.84 12.93 -0.74
C THR A 81 22.33 12.59 0.66
N ASN A 82 21.63 13.07 1.69
CA ASN A 82 21.98 12.91 3.09
C ASN A 82 21.03 11.99 3.85
N ASP A 83 20.05 11.40 3.18
CA ASP A 83 18.97 10.60 3.77
C ASP A 83 18.22 11.39 4.86
N GLU A 84 17.86 12.63 4.53
CA GLU A 84 17.29 13.58 5.47
C GLU A 84 15.94 14.13 4.98
N LEU A 85 15.02 14.35 5.92
CA LEU A 85 13.83 15.16 5.73
C LEU A 85 14.04 16.54 6.34
N GLU A 86 14.01 17.56 5.50
CA GLU A 86 14.19 18.94 5.90
C GLU A 86 12.84 19.63 6.02
N ILE A 87 12.61 20.37 7.11
CA ILE A 87 11.36 21.11 7.33
C ILE A 87 11.65 22.59 7.17
N TYR A 88 10.93 23.25 6.27
CA TYR A 88 11.06 24.67 6.00
C TYR A 88 9.81 25.43 6.42
N THR A 89 9.96 26.72 6.72
CA THR A 89 8.80 27.62 6.81
C THR A 89 8.27 27.96 5.41
N SER A 90 6.98 27.73 5.15
CA SER A 90 6.33 28.10 3.88
C SER A 90 6.41 29.60 3.61
N ALA A 91 6.41 30.42 4.67
CA ALA A 91 6.76 31.83 4.60
C ALA A 91 8.28 32.02 4.59
N GLY A 92 8.90 32.06 3.40
CA GLY A 92 10.28 32.52 3.21
C GLY A 92 11.37 31.44 3.21
N GLY A 93 11.01 30.15 3.18
CA GLY A 93 11.94 29.06 2.89
C GLY A 93 13.10 28.93 3.88
N THR A 94 12.86 29.23 5.16
CA THR A 94 13.90 29.07 6.20
C THR A 94 13.87 27.66 6.74
N LEU A 95 15.02 26.97 6.74
CA LEU A 95 15.16 25.65 7.34
C LEU A 95 14.94 25.73 8.86
N VAL A 96 13.98 24.93 9.35
CA VAL A 96 13.58 24.86 10.76
C VAL A 96 14.18 23.63 11.43
N ALA A 97 14.21 22.51 10.71
CA ALA A 97 14.67 21.25 11.25
C ALA A 97 15.12 20.31 10.14
N THR A 98 15.98 19.37 10.54
CA THR A 98 16.41 18.25 9.70
C THR A 98 16.17 16.97 10.50
N VAL A 99 15.60 15.97 9.85
CA VAL A 99 15.31 14.65 10.43
C VAL A 99 16.06 13.61 9.62
N ASP A 100 17.02 12.94 10.27
CA ASP A 100 17.73 11.80 9.69
C ASP A 100 16.75 10.62 9.54
N ILE A 101 16.59 10.14 8.31
CA ILE A 101 15.74 9.00 7.95
C ILE A 101 16.54 7.79 7.48
N SER A 102 17.87 7.78 7.64
CA SER A 102 18.73 6.64 7.28
C SER A 102 18.34 5.33 7.99
N GLY A 103 17.73 5.42 9.17
CA GLY A 103 17.20 4.28 9.94
C GLY A 103 15.74 3.91 9.66
N SER A 104 15.05 4.69 8.81
CA SER A 104 13.63 4.50 8.53
C SER A 104 13.40 3.28 7.64
N GLU A 105 12.37 2.49 7.96
CA GLU A 105 11.92 1.40 7.07
C GLU A 105 11.35 1.92 5.74
N TYR A 106 11.05 3.22 5.66
CA TYR A 106 10.46 3.87 4.50
C TYR A 106 11.47 4.61 3.62
N LEU A 107 12.76 4.60 3.94
CA LEU A 107 13.79 5.37 3.23
C LEU A 107 13.72 5.18 1.70
N THR A 108 13.73 3.92 1.24
CA THR A 108 13.70 3.60 -0.18
C THR A 108 12.41 4.05 -0.87
N ASP A 109 11.27 3.97 -0.18
CA ASP A 109 10.01 4.48 -0.71
C ASP A 109 10.08 6.00 -0.84
N ILE A 110 10.62 6.70 0.16
CA ILE A 110 10.78 8.16 0.20
C ILE A 110 11.73 8.66 -0.90
N GLU A 111 12.87 8.01 -1.10
CA GLU A 111 13.79 8.35 -2.19
C GLU A 111 13.17 8.12 -3.57
N ASN A 112 12.40 7.04 -3.75
CA ASN A 112 11.72 6.76 -5.00
C ASN A 112 10.61 7.78 -5.28
N MET A 113 9.93 8.28 -4.24
CA MET A 113 8.96 9.37 -4.37
C MET A 113 9.60 10.67 -4.86
N ASN A 114 10.84 10.96 -4.45
CA ASN A 114 11.60 12.12 -4.91
C ASN A 114 11.94 12.07 -6.41
N THR A 115 11.90 10.89 -7.03
CA THR A 115 12.39 10.69 -8.42
C THR A 115 11.29 10.37 -9.45
N ALA A 116 10.12 9.88 -9.03
CA ALA A 116 9.15 9.26 -9.94
C ALA A 116 8.13 10.23 -10.57
N THR A 117 7.77 11.31 -9.90
CA THR A 117 6.80 12.31 -10.38
C THR A 117 7.14 13.58 -9.62
N GLY A 118 7.33 14.70 -10.30
CA GLY A 118 7.70 15.98 -9.67
C GLY A 118 6.97 16.15 -8.35
N ASN A 119 7.77 16.18 -7.28
CA ASN A 119 7.44 16.75 -6.00
C ASN A 119 6.11 16.30 -5.36
N TYR A 120 6.17 15.24 -4.55
CA TYR A 120 5.36 15.19 -3.32
C TYR A 120 6.10 15.87 -2.17
N ILE A 121 6.86 16.93 -2.45
CA ILE A 121 6.75 18.23 -1.80
C ILE A 121 7.23 19.28 -2.81
N ASP A 122 6.29 20.01 -3.41
CA ASP A 122 6.63 20.97 -4.45
C ASP A 122 7.04 22.32 -3.87
N LEU A 123 8.34 22.54 -3.75
CA LEU A 123 8.85 23.87 -3.45
C LEU A 123 8.91 24.80 -4.68
N ASP A 124 8.67 24.28 -5.89
CA ASP A 124 9.02 24.94 -7.15
C ASP A 124 7.88 25.13 -8.15
N ASP A 125 6.67 24.59 -7.96
CA ASP A 125 5.51 24.95 -8.79
C ASP A 125 4.69 26.10 -8.16
N ASP A 126 4.35 27.06 -9.01
CA ASP A 126 3.62 28.31 -8.74
C ASP A 126 2.20 28.13 -8.14
N ASP A 127 1.81 26.93 -7.69
CA ASP A 127 0.52 26.61 -7.09
C ASP A 127 0.69 25.77 -5.80
N ALA A 128 1.15 26.45 -4.74
CA ALA A 128 1.13 26.05 -3.32
C ALA A 128 1.84 24.73 -2.95
N ALA A 129 3.07 24.86 -2.43
CA ALA A 129 3.75 23.78 -1.72
C ALA A 129 2.83 23.07 -0.72
N ASP A 130 2.77 21.73 -0.81
CA ASP A 130 1.97 20.93 0.10
C ASP A 130 2.48 21.09 1.52
N THR A 131 1.65 21.73 2.34
CA THR A 131 1.96 21.97 3.74
C THR A 131 1.92 20.66 4.52
N LEU A 132 2.50 20.66 5.73
CA LEU A 132 2.39 19.51 6.64
C LEU A 132 0.92 19.12 6.94
N ASP A 133 -0.02 20.07 6.88
CA ASP A 133 -1.45 19.77 7.08
C ASP A 133 -2.05 19.09 5.84
N ASN A 134 -1.73 19.56 4.62
CA ASN A 134 -2.12 18.89 3.38
C ASN A 134 -1.58 17.46 3.31
N LEU A 135 -0.28 17.29 3.62
CA LEU A 135 0.37 15.98 3.65
C LEU A 135 -0.34 15.01 4.61
N TYR A 136 -0.85 15.53 5.73
CA TYR A 136 -1.60 14.75 6.68
C TYR A 136 -3.01 14.43 6.23
N ASP A 137 -3.70 15.40 5.63
CA ASP A 137 -5.02 15.17 5.06
C ASP A 137 -4.97 14.13 3.94
N ASP A 138 -3.91 14.11 3.12
CA ASP A 138 -3.67 13.09 2.11
C ASP A 138 -3.43 11.71 2.72
N CYS A 139 -2.61 11.63 3.78
CA CYS A 139 -2.42 10.41 4.53
C CYS A 139 -3.74 9.87 5.11
N MET A 140 -4.54 10.75 5.70
CA MET A 140 -5.87 10.39 6.25
C MET A 140 -6.88 10.05 5.15
N GLY A 141 -6.70 10.61 3.95
CA GLY A 141 -7.40 10.24 2.72
C GLY A 141 -7.04 8.86 2.16
N GLY A 142 -6.01 8.21 2.72
CA GLY A 142 -5.55 6.87 2.34
C GLY A 142 -4.36 6.87 1.38
N ASN A 143 -3.69 8.00 1.19
CA ASN A 143 -2.43 8.05 0.46
C ASN A 143 -1.30 7.46 1.31
N ALA A 144 -0.90 6.23 0.99
CA ALA A 144 0.14 5.51 1.73
C ALA A 144 1.50 6.23 1.70
N ASP A 145 1.80 6.91 0.60
CA ASP A 145 3.06 7.61 0.37
C ASP A 145 3.20 8.83 1.29
N ALA A 146 2.14 9.63 1.39
CA ALA A 146 2.06 10.73 2.36
C ALA A 146 2.19 10.24 3.81
N CYS A 147 1.57 9.10 4.14
CA CYS A 147 1.70 8.52 5.48
C CYS A 147 3.11 8.05 5.80
N LYS A 148 3.85 7.50 4.84
CA LYS A 148 5.24 7.07 5.05
C LYS A 148 6.17 8.24 5.37
N VAL A 149 5.99 9.38 4.69
CA VAL A 149 6.75 10.60 4.98
C VAL A 149 6.46 11.08 6.41
N LEU A 150 5.19 11.17 6.81
CA LEU A 150 4.81 11.57 8.16
C LEU A 150 5.26 10.58 9.24
N ALA A 151 5.21 9.28 8.95
CA ALA A 151 5.71 8.24 9.83
C ALA A 151 7.23 8.39 10.06
N ALA A 152 8.00 8.66 8.99
CA ALA A 152 9.43 8.90 9.09
C ALA A 152 9.76 10.17 9.89
N LEU A 153 8.97 11.25 9.75
CA LEU A 153 9.13 12.48 10.53
C LEU A 153 8.86 12.31 12.04
N GLY A 154 8.06 11.31 12.41
CA GLY A 154 7.79 10.99 13.81
C GLY A 154 8.98 10.44 14.58
N GLY A 155 10.01 10.00 13.86
CA GLY A 155 11.21 9.40 14.42
C GLY A 155 10.97 7.92 14.75
N THR A 156 11.85 7.10 14.20
CA THR A 156 12.24 5.79 14.76
C THR A 156 13.43 5.95 15.68
#